data_AF-A0A9W6Z1B7-F1
#
_entry.id   AF-A0A9W6Z1B7-F1
#
_cell.length_a   1.000
_cell.length_b   1.000
_cell.length_c   1.000
_cell.angle_alpha   90.00
_cell.angle_beta   90.00
_cell.angle_gamma   90.00
#
_symmetry.space_group_name_H-M   'P 1'
#
loop_
_entity.id
_entity.type
_entity.pdbx_description
1 polymer ?
#
loop_
_entity_poly.entity_id
_entity_poly.type
_entity_poly.pdbx_seq_one_letter_code
_entity_poly.pdbx_strand_id
1 'polypeptide(L)'
;MVRQFSLTSTRSNLVSDLYISELKSFRPTPISTADAESATKPWKLPAASKIPSLDAEGADSLTEYDTAAVEVVGSEGAKVEEYVADDWFVFEEEVEPSPHNH
;
A
#
# COMPACT_ATOMS: atom_id res chain seq x y z
N MET A 1 -68.46 -14.14 -44.10
CA MET A 1 -67.25 -13.51 -43.54
C MET A 1 -67.70 -12.65 -42.37
N VAL A 2 -67.50 -13.09 -41.13
CA VAL A 2 -67.99 -12.39 -39.92
C VAL A 2 -66.88 -11.47 -39.41
N ARG A 3 -67.18 -10.17 -39.27
CA ARG A 3 -66.28 -9.20 -38.61
C ARG A 3 -66.61 -9.19 -37.12
N GLN A 4 -65.71 -9.73 -36.30
CA GLN A 4 -65.77 -9.62 -34.85
C GLN A 4 -65.07 -8.31 -34.42
N PHE A 5 -65.76 -7.52 -33.59
CA PHE A 5 -65.19 -6.35 -32.93
C PHE A 5 -65.08 -6.65 -31.43
N SER A 6 -63.90 -6.43 -30.87
CA SER A 6 -63.64 -6.53 -29.43
C SER A 6 -63.89 -5.17 -28.76
N LEU A 7 -64.69 -5.14 -27.70
CA LEU A 7 -65.07 -3.96 -26.93
C LEU A 7 -64.31 -3.85 -25.58
N THR A 8 -63.09 -4.37 -25.50
CA THR A 8 -62.30 -4.23 -24.26
C THR A 8 -61.91 -2.77 -24.06
N SER A 9 -62.42 -2.16 -22.98
CA SER A 9 -62.01 -0.81 -22.56
C SER A 9 -60.50 -0.77 -22.32
N THR A 10 -59.80 0.12 -23.03
CA THR A 10 -58.39 0.37 -22.80
C THR A 10 -58.21 1.03 -21.44
N ARG A 11 -57.63 0.31 -20.48
CA ARG A 11 -57.25 0.88 -19.18
C ARG A 11 -55.97 1.69 -19.37
N SER A 12 -56.06 3.01 -19.32
CA SER A 12 -54.87 3.86 -19.21
C SER A 12 -54.25 3.64 -17.83
N ASN A 13 -52.96 3.31 -17.82
CA ASN A 13 -52.20 3.19 -16.58
C ASN A 13 -51.49 4.52 -16.33
N LEU A 14 -52.13 5.36 -15.51
CA LEU A 14 -51.65 6.70 -15.20
C LEU A 14 -50.23 6.71 -14.62
N VAL A 15 -49.85 5.67 -13.87
CA VAL A 15 -48.52 5.56 -13.27
C VAL A 15 -47.47 5.29 -14.34
N SER A 16 -47.75 4.40 -15.30
CA SER A 16 -46.81 4.14 -16.40
C SER A 16 -46.66 5.35 -17.32
N ASP A 17 -47.77 6.04 -17.60
CA ASP A 17 -47.77 7.20 -18.49
C ASP A 17 -46.99 8.36 -17.85
N LEU A 18 -47.19 8.61 -16.55
CA LEU A 18 -46.43 9.60 -15.79
C LEU A 18 -44.94 9.23 -15.72
N TYR A 19 -44.61 7.97 -15.46
CA TYR A 19 -43.22 7.53 -15.45
C TYR A 19 -42.52 7.76 -16.80
N ILE A 20 -43.19 7.41 -17.91
CA ILE A 20 -42.65 7.61 -19.25
C ILE A 20 -42.54 9.11 -19.59
N SER A 21 -43.48 9.95 -19.16
CA SER A 21 -43.38 11.41 -19.37
C SER A 21 -42.21 12.00 -18.60
N GLU A 22 -42.01 11.60 -17.34
CA GLU A 22 -40.90 12.05 -16.52
C GLU A 22 -39.56 11.62 -17.14
N LEU A 23 -39.42 10.35 -17.56
CA LEU A 23 -38.21 9.87 -18.25
C LEU A 23 -37.90 10.63 -19.54
N LYS A 24 -38.92 10.96 -20.33
CA LYS A 24 -38.74 11.74 -21.57
C LYS A 24 -38.37 13.20 -21.29
N SER A 25 -38.91 13.75 -20.20
CA SER A 25 -38.62 15.12 -19.76
C SER A 25 -37.26 15.25 -19.07
N PHE A 26 -36.76 14.17 -18.48
CA PHE A 26 -35.49 14.14 -17.79
C PHE A 26 -34.34 14.30 -18.78
N ARG A 27 -33.76 15.49 -18.78
CA ARG A 27 -32.53 15.83 -19.49
C ARG A 27 -31.43 15.97 -18.44
N PRO A 28 -30.68 14.90 -18.13
CA PRO A 28 -29.53 15.05 -17.24
C PRO A 28 -28.61 16.11 -17.84
N THR A 29 -28.16 17.05 -17.01
CA THR A 29 -27.12 18.00 -17.42
C THR A 29 -25.90 17.18 -17.83
N PRO A 30 -25.44 17.27 -19.09
CA PRO A 30 -24.27 16.53 -19.51
C PRO A 30 -23.11 16.98 -18.64
N ILE A 31 -22.53 16.04 -17.89
CA ILE A 31 -21.32 16.27 -17.11
C ILE A 31 -20.25 16.59 -18.14
N SER A 32 -19.99 17.88 -18.31
CA SER A 32 -18.88 18.36 -19.12
C SER A 32 -17.59 17.83 -18.49
N THR A 33 -16.57 17.57 -19.31
CA THR A 33 -15.24 17.26 -18.80
C THR A 33 -14.76 18.34 -17.82
N ALA A 34 -15.13 19.60 -18.06
CA ALA A 34 -14.84 20.72 -17.16
C ALA A 34 -15.53 20.63 -15.79
N ASP A 35 -16.73 20.04 -15.72
CA ASP A 35 -17.47 19.83 -14.46
C ASP A 35 -16.85 18.68 -13.65
N ALA A 36 -16.45 17.60 -14.34
CA ALA A 36 -15.69 16.50 -13.73
C ALA A 36 -14.31 16.94 -13.21
N GLU A 37 -13.63 17.82 -13.95
CA GLU A 37 -12.36 18.42 -13.53
C GLU A 37 -12.54 19.40 -12.37
N SER A 38 -13.63 20.18 -12.31
CA SER A 38 -13.92 21.07 -11.18
C SER A 38 -14.34 20.31 -9.92
N ALA A 39 -14.96 19.14 -10.06
CA ALA A 39 -15.38 18.30 -8.94
C ALA A 39 -14.23 17.50 -8.32
N THR A 40 -13.05 17.46 -8.96
CA THR A 40 -11.91 16.65 -8.51
C THR A 40 -10.67 17.50 -8.30
N LYS A 41 -9.87 17.18 -7.26
CA LYS A 41 -8.53 17.77 -7.12
C LYS A 41 -7.57 17.00 -8.03
N PRO A 42 -6.84 17.65 -8.95
CA PRO A 42 -5.91 16.96 -9.84
C PRO A 42 -4.75 16.38 -9.03
N TRP A 43 -4.51 15.08 -9.19
CA TRP A 43 -3.40 14.40 -8.56
C TRP A 43 -2.09 14.79 -9.26
N LYS A 44 -1.15 15.37 -8.51
CA LYS A 44 0.23 15.56 -8.95
C LYS A 44 1.12 14.56 -8.22
N LEU A 45 2.00 13.91 -8.97
CA LEU A 45 3.01 13.06 -8.35
C LEU A 45 3.89 13.93 -7.43
N PRO A 46 4.18 13.47 -6.20
CA PRO A 46 5.11 14.17 -5.33
C PRO A 46 6.48 14.22 -5.98
N ALA A 47 7.21 15.31 -5.73
CA ALA A 47 8.60 15.41 -6.15
C ALA A 47 9.41 14.25 -5.56
N ALA A 48 10.40 13.77 -6.30
CA ALA A 48 11.34 12.76 -5.80
C ALA A 48 11.91 13.23 -4.45
N SER A 49 12.00 12.31 -3.50
CA SER A 49 12.53 12.60 -2.17
C SER A 49 13.95 13.15 -2.31
N LYS A 50 14.14 14.39 -1.87
CA LYS A 50 15.49 14.93 -1.73
C LYS A 50 16.13 14.20 -0.55
N ILE A 51 17.27 13.57 -0.81
CA ILE A 51 18.14 13.04 0.26
C ILE A 51 18.41 14.16 1.28
N PRO A 52 18.23 13.89 2.58
CA PRO A 52 18.54 14.86 3.62
C PRO A 52 20.02 15.24 3.55
N SER A 53 20.37 16.45 3.97
CA SER A 53 21.75 16.97 3.88
C SER A 53 22.79 16.08 4.56
N LEU A 54 22.36 15.28 5.55
CA LEU A 54 23.20 14.34 6.28
C LEU A 54 23.87 13.29 5.36
N ASP A 55 23.16 12.78 4.35
CA ASP A 55 23.70 11.75 3.45
C ASP A 55 24.63 12.34 2.37
N ALA A 56 24.62 13.67 2.17
CA ALA A 56 25.55 14.34 1.26
C ALA A 56 26.94 14.56 1.89
N GLU A 57 27.00 14.74 3.22
CA GLU A 57 28.26 14.75 4.00
C GLU A 57 28.81 13.34 4.22
N GLY A 58 27.98 12.31 4.01
CA GLY A 58 28.33 10.91 4.19
C GLY A 58 29.46 10.43 3.27
N ALA A 59 29.57 10.95 2.04
CA ALA A 59 30.54 10.45 1.06
C ALA A 59 32.00 10.63 1.51
N ASP A 60 32.32 11.78 2.10
CA ASP A 60 33.67 12.06 2.62
C ASP A 60 33.92 11.25 3.89
N SER A 61 32.93 11.19 4.79
CA SER A 61 33.02 10.37 6.02
C SER A 61 33.21 8.87 5.72
N LEU A 62 32.63 8.35 4.64
CA LEU A 62 32.82 6.95 4.22
C LEU A 62 34.30 6.66 3.88
N THR A 63 35.00 7.60 3.26
CA THR A 63 36.42 7.44 2.94
C THR A 63 37.31 7.48 4.18
N GLU A 64 36.94 8.31 5.18
CA GLU A 64 37.61 8.35 6.47
C GLU A 64 37.40 7.04 7.24
N TYR A 65 36.19 6.47 7.23
CA TYR A 65 35.92 5.15 7.84
C TYR A 65 36.68 4.01 7.15
N ASP A 66 36.81 4.03 5.82
CA ASP A 66 37.54 3.01 5.06
C ASP A 66 39.06 3.06 5.32
N THR A 67 39.59 4.26 5.56
CA THR A 67 41.02 4.47 5.81
C THR A 67 41.40 4.43 7.29
N ALA A 68 40.42 4.52 8.20
CA ALA A 68 40.66 4.48 9.63
C ALA A 68 41.22 3.11 10.06
N ALA A 69 42.39 3.13 10.69
CA ALA A 69 42.97 1.94 11.29
C ALA A 69 42.12 1.51 12.50
N VAL A 70 41.86 0.21 12.62
CA VAL A 70 41.13 -0.35 13.76
C VAL A 70 42.03 -0.27 14.99
N GLU A 71 41.76 0.69 15.87
CA GLU A 71 42.44 0.80 17.16
C GLU A 71 41.87 -0.22 18.14
N VAL A 72 42.56 -1.36 18.28
CA VAL A 72 42.29 -2.32 19.35
C VAL A 72 43.08 -1.90 20.59
N VAL A 73 42.40 -1.61 21.69
CA VAL A 73 43.03 -1.31 22.98
C VAL A 73 43.74 -2.57 23.47
N GLY A 74 45.03 -2.70 23.16
CA GLY A 74 45.85 -3.85 23.58
C GLY A 74 47.16 -4.09 22.82
N SER A 75 47.63 -3.17 21.98
CA SER A 75 48.84 -3.38 21.15
C SER A 75 50.18 -3.15 21.88
N GLU A 76 50.29 -3.60 23.14
CA GLU A 76 51.59 -3.97 23.72
C GLU A 76 51.35 -4.91 24.92
N GLY A 77 51.46 -6.23 24.67
CA GLY A 77 51.53 -7.25 25.72
C GLY A 77 50.22 -7.95 26.14
N ALA A 78 49.12 -7.79 25.41
CA ALA A 78 47.91 -8.58 25.67
C ALA A 78 48.02 -9.97 25.03
N LYS A 79 47.92 -11.02 25.86
CA LYS A 79 47.76 -12.41 25.43
C LYS A 79 46.52 -12.47 24.52
N VAL A 80 46.73 -12.83 23.26
CA VAL A 80 45.64 -13.09 22.31
C VAL A 80 44.87 -14.28 22.85
N GLU A 81 43.72 -14.05 23.47
CA GLU A 81 42.73 -15.11 23.62
C GLU A 81 42.14 -15.36 22.24
N GLU A 82 42.26 -16.61 21.80
CA GLU A 82 41.73 -17.08 20.52
C GLU A 82 40.22 -16.84 20.53
N TYR A 83 39.72 -16.10 19.55
CA TYR A 83 38.30 -15.82 19.44
C TYR A 83 37.53 -17.13 19.28
N VAL A 84 36.79 -17.52 20.32
CA VAL A 84 35.91 -18.68 20.28
C VAL A 84 34.54 -18.22 19.83
N ALA A 85 34.18 -18.53 18.59
CA ALA A 85 32.88 -18.16 18.01
C ALA A 85 31.68 -18.74 18.80
N ASP A 86 31.90 -19.81 19.56
CA ASP A 86 30.86 -20.52 20.32
C ASP A 86 30.47 -19.81 21.63
N ASP A 87 31.25 -18.83 22.12
CA ASP A 87 30.91 -18.06 23.34
C ASP A 87 29.72 -17.09 23.14
N TRP A 88 29.32 -16.86 21.89
CA TRP A 88 28.13 -16.07 21.54
C TRP A 88 26.83 -16.86 21.70
N PHE A 89 26.92 -18.19 21.76
CA PHE A 89 25.78 -19.08 21.88
C PHE A 89 26.00 -20.06 23.04
N VAL A 90 25.65 -19.63 24.25
CA VAL A 90 25.53 -20.54 25.39
C VAL A 90 24.24 -21.33 25.22
N PHE A 91 24.33 -22.55 24.69
CA PHE A 91 23.24 -23.51 24.76
C PHE A 91 23.18 -24.07 26.18
N GLU A 92 22.05 -23.93 26.86
CA GLU A 92 21.78 -24.70 28.08
C GLU A 92 21.88 -26.19 27.71
N GLU A 93 22.74 -26.94 28.42
CA GLU A 93 22.92 -28.38 28.26
C GLU A 93 21.54 -29.06 28.13
N GLU A 94 21.29 -29.73 27.00
CA GLU A 94 20.03 -30.45 26.75
C GLU A 94 19.70 -31.32 27.96
N VAL A 95 18.69 -30.94 28.73
CA VAL A 95 18.05 -31.86 29.67
C VAL A 95 17.48 -33.00 28.83
N GLU A 96 18.10 -34.19 28.93
CA GLU A 96 17.62 -35.41 28.28
C GLU A 96 16.08 -35.50 28.39
N PRO A 97 15.36 -35.75 27.29
CA PRO A 97 13.91 -35.81 27.34
C PRO A 97 13.47 -36.97 28.23
N SER A 98 12.86 -36.63 29.37
CA SER A 98 12.07 -37.56 30.18
C SER A 98 11.09 -38.31 29.25
N PRO A 99 10.97 -39.65 29.36
CA PRO A 99 10.19 -40.43 28.41
C PRO A 99 8.71 -40.06 28.55
N HIS A 100 8.13 -39.46 27.51
CA HIS A 100 6.70 -39.20 27.44
C HIS A 100 5.95 -40.53 27.29
N ASN A 101 5.21 -40.94 28.34
CA ASN A 101 4.23 -42.02 28.23
C ASN A 101 2.98 -41.51 27.50
N HIS A 102 2.67 -42.21 26.39
CA HIS A 102 1.42 -42.30 25.59
C HIS A 102 0.51 -41.07 25.44
#